data_AF-A0A0K2RHA8-F1
#
_entry.id   AF-A0A0K2RHA8-F1
#
_cell.length_a   1.000
_cell.length_b   1.000
_cell.length_c   1.000
_cell.angle_alpha   90.00
_cell.angle_beta   90.00
_cell.angle_gamma   90.00
#
_symmetry.space_group_name_H-M   'P 1'
#
loop_
_entity.id
_entity.type
_entity.pdbx_description
1 polymer ?
#
loop_
_entity_poly.entity_id
_entity_poly.type
_entity_poly.pdbx_seq_one_letter_code
_entity_poly.pdbx_strand_id
1 'polypeptide(L)' 'MISSAHPSPLSASRGFFGSRPFSRANALLRMQGADPVIWELPPLP' A
#
# COMPACT_ATOMS: atom_id res chain seq x y z
N MET A 1 -12.41 -1.91 -1.41
CA MET A 1 -11.52 -3.09 -1.46
C MET A 1 -10.24 -2.72 -2.22
N ILE A 2 -9.06 -3.08 -1.70
CA ILE A 2 -7.77 -2.92 -2.38
C ILE A 2 -7.20 -4.32 -2.61
N SER A 3 -6.83 -4.62 -3.84
CA SER A 3 -6.20 -5.88 -4.22
C SER A 3 -5.11 -5.63 -5.27
N SER A 4 -4.11 -6.51 -5.27
CA SER A 4 -2.98 -6.52 -6.21
C SER A 4 -2.46 -7.94 -6.38
N ALA A 5 -1.57 -8.16 -7.34
CA ALA A 5 -0.81 -9.42 -7.37
C ALA A 5 0.04 -9.57 -6.10
N HIS A 6 0.45 -10.81 -5.80
CA HIS A 6 1.30 -11.11 -4.65
C HIS A 6 2.70 -10.47 -4.83
N PRO A 7 3.34 -9.96 -3.76
CA PRO A 7 4.63 -9.26 -3.83
C PRO A 7 5.85 -10.16 -4.07
N SER A 8 5.70 -11.49 -4.09
CA SER A 8 6.81 -12.40 -4.37
C SER A 8 7.41 -12.14 -5.77
N PRO A 9 8.71 -12.43 -5.96
CA PRO A 9 9.38 -12.19 -7.24
C PRO A 9 8.68 -12.81 -8.46
N LEU A 10 8.02 -13.96 -8.26
CA LEU A 10 7.31 -14.70 -9.32
C LEU A 10 6.13 -13.92 -9.93
N SER A 11 5.48 -13.04 -9.14
CA SER A 11 4.24 -12.34 -9.54
C SER A 11 4.30 -10.82 -9.43
N ALA A 12 5.33 -10.25 -8.80
CA ALA A 12 5.36 -8.82 -8.49
C ALA A 12 5.30 -7.93 -9.75
N SER A 13 6.04 -8.28 -10.80
CA SER A 13 6.02 -7.59 -12.10
C SER A 13 4.70 -7.73 -12.85
N ARG A 14 3.89 -8.73 -12.49
CA ARG A 14 2.59 -9.02 -13.12
C ARG A 14 1.42 -8.25 -12.49
N GLY A 15 1.67 -7.40 -11.48
CA GLY A 15 0.61 -6.55 -10.93
C GLY A 15 0.76 -6.08 -9.49
N PHE A 16 1.91 -6.29 -8.83
CA PHE A 16 2.19 -5.67 -7.54
C PHE A 16 2.83 -4.29 -7.74
N PHE A 17 3.91 -4.23 -8.54
CA PHE A 17 4.54 -2.96 -8.87
C PHE A 17 3.57 -2.05 -9.64
N GLY A 18 3.45 -0.79 -9.22
CA GLY A 18 2.49 0.17 -9.77
C GLY A 18 1.06 0.07 -9.22
N SER A 19 0.71 -0.95 -8.43
CA SER A 19 -0.65 -1.10 -7.87
C SER A 19 -0.99 -0.12 -6.74
N ARG A 20 0.04 0.52 -6.16
CA ARG A 20 -0.04 1.62 -5.17
C ARG A 20 -0.93 1.30 -3.95
N PRO A 21 -0.81 0.12 -3.30
CA PRO A 21 -1.75 -0.30 -2.27
C PRO A 21 -1.73 0.64 -1.05
N PHE A 22 -0.56 1.14 -0.65
CA PHE A 22 -0.39 2.01 0.52
C PHE A 22 -1.07 3.38 0.35
N SER A 23 -0.83 4.07 -0.77
CA SER A 23 -1.45 5.37 -1.01
C SER A 23 -2.96 5.27 -1.27
N ARG A 24 -3.42 4.19 -1.91
CA ARG A 24 -4.85 3.89 -2.05
C ARG A 24 -5.52 3.65 -0.70
N ALA A 25 -4.85 2.96 0.22
CA ALA A 25 -5.36 2.76 1.59
C ALA A 25 -5.54 4.11 2.31
N ASN A 26 -4.52 4.96 2.26
CA ASN A 26 -4.59 6.30 2.86
C ASN A 26 -5.66 7.20 2.21
N ALA A 27 -5.89 7.08 0.90
CA ALA A 27 -6.98 7.80 0.23
C ALA A 27 -8.35 7.36 0.74
N LEU A 28 -8.57 6.04 0.91
CA LEU A 28 -9.83 5.51 1.46
C LEU A 28 -10.04 5.93 2.91
N LEU A 29 -8.99 5.93 3.74
CA LEU A 29 -9.09 6.41 5.13
C LEU A 29 -9.53 7.87 5.18
N ARG A 30 -8.89 8.74 4.39
CA ARG A 30 -9.27 10.16 4.30
C ARG A 30 -10.71 10.36 3.84
N MET A 31 -11.17 9.58 2.85
CA MET A 31 -12.56 9.63 2.39
C MET A 31 -13.56 9.24 3.49
N GLN A 32 -13.15 8.43 4.46
CA GLN A 32 -13.95 8.02 5.60
C GLN A 32 -13.79 8.95 6.82
N GLY A 33 -13.03 10.04 6.69
CA GLY A 33 -12.74 10.95 7.80
C GLY A 33 -11.73 10.42 8.82
N ALA A 34 -10.98 9.36 8.46
CA ALA A 34 -9.94 8.79 9.30
C ALA A 34 -8.54 9.30 8.89
N ASP A 35 -7.62 9.30 9.85
CA ASP A 35 -6.23 9.65 9.61
C ASP A 35 -5.51 8.60 8.74
N PRO A 36 -4.57 9.01 7.87
CA PRO A 36 -3.78 8.10 7.07
C PRO A 36 -2.76 7.34 7.92
N VAL A 37 -2.36 6.14 7.45
CA VAL A 37 -1.27 5.37 8.07
C VAL A 37 0.09 5.93 7.65
N ILE A 38 1.02 6.06 8.60
CA ILE A 38 2.43 6.31 8.35
C ILE A 38 3.11 4.99 8.04
N TRP A 39 3.53 4.82 6.79
CA TRP A 39 4.15 3.58 6.29
C TRP A 39 5.67 3.58 6.40
N GLU A 40 6.25 4.72 6.76
CA GLU A 40 7.68 4.84 7.02
C GLU A 40 8.03 4.05 8.28
N LEU A 41 9.09 3.24 8.19
CA LEU A 41 9.61 2.52 9.34
C LEU A 41 10.40 3.48 10.23
N PRO A 42 10.40 3.27 11.55
CA PRO A 42 11.31 4.01 12.41
C PRO A 42 12.76 3.81 11.94
N PRO A 43 13.64 4.79 12.18
CA PRO A 43 15.05 4.62 11.88
C PRO A 43 15.58 3.39 12.62
N LEU A 44 16.48 2.65 11.96
CA LEU A 44 17.21 1.57 12.61
C LEU A 44 18.06 2.16 13.76
N PRO A 45 18.19 1.44 14.89
CA PRO A 45 19.07 1.86 15.98
C PRO A 45 20.53 1.98 15.54
#